data_AF-A0A7C4HWB3-F1
#
_entry.id   AF-A0A7C4HWB3-F1
#
_cell.length_a   1.000
_cell.length_b   1.000
_cell.length_c   1.000
_cell.angle_alpha   90.00
_cell.angle_beta   90.00
_cell.angle_gamma   90.00
#
_symmetry.space_group_name_H-M   'P 1'
#
loop_
_entity.id
_entity.type
_entity.pdbx_description
1 polymer ?
#
loop_
_entity_poly.entity_id
_entity_poly.type
_entity_poly.pdbx_seq_one_letter_code
_entity_poly.pdbx_strand_id
1 'polypeptide(L)'
;MVVATSKGVDSPLMLSMIATVPVLVIYLVLVSTTGLYHIAVYASPAPALLALLAGSSIFEKFEEQNRRLMVENLLRTGKGLSSRGLRASRFFFQLSIALTLLFTSHAVTCTLVSHPRVEFIILALIATTTSLFLYFMPRILVGLWASQRKTDIEVELPYLLILFRVMASLKLPLYDMFTVIEGSTALPASAREVRFARKVATLTSVSFLSAMDMVCTNHPSEKIRELFRRVVLAAISMSDVRNVVERVFDSVYSWFESKVAGLSEKFTIIVGSALFAYLFIPVIVAALVPVIGGNLLAVLGLTLSMQCFLFFLLYALITSFYPSSLVMRPPGTLLAVSAVSLGASFALLIYAMFSHVAEAPVQLPQLSEYTLSLIVLGLLTPPLIVAERALRRVGLYDAFVRMASDAVSLAATTGENIALVLERSSRKYSKGVVRLTRSILAGYLSEPLKKAIISRAPSTYHASFIETLVVMLRLGSTPDMMRAFSSSYERLNVLFSRVKSLARTLEVLMVGLSAVIGGFLAFIDKVYEYIAGLIRVAGPLGASTIVFAYDPRIYGLLSTLSLLSLLFTSLFVGKVRGGSVVYCYRALVSMLVLYTVSKYLLTITPF
;
A
#
# COMPACT_ATOMS: atom_id res chain seq x y z
N MET A 1 -17.66 27.53 0.54
CA MET A 1 -16.80 26.65 1.37
C MET A 1 -17.30 25.21 1.20
N VAL A 2 -16.82 24.53 0.16
CA VAL A 2 -17.35 23.22 -0.26
C VAL A 2 -16.73 22.11 0.59
N VAL A 3 -17.59 21.37 1.28
CA VAL A 3 -17.25 20.21 2.13
C VAL A 3 -16.76 19.07 1.23
N ALA A 4 -15.43 18.94 1.12
CA ALA A 4 -14.78 17.76 0.58
C ALA A 4 -14.96 16.60 1.58
N THR A 5 -16.03 15.84 1.41
CA THR A 5 -16.22 14.58 2.13
C THR A 5 -15.17 13.58 1.68
N SER A 6 -14.43 13.05 2.66
CA SER A 6 -13.46 11.98 2.50
C SER A 6 -14.15 10.71 1.98
N LYS A 7 -14.31 10.59 0.66
CA LYS A 7 -14.43 9.29 0.04
C LYS A 7 -13.11 8.57 0.28
N GLY A 8 -13.21 7.28 0.62
CA GLY A 8 -12.07 6.41 0.91
C GLY A 8 -10.97 6.65 -0.11
N VAL A 9 -9.75 6.73 0.40
CA VAL A 9 -8.51 6.88 -0.37
C VAL A 9 -8.42 5.66 -1.28
N ASP A 10 -9.11 5.75 -2.42
CA ASP A 10 -9.03 4.85 -3.56
C ASP A 10 -7.60 5.00 -4.08
N SER A 11 -6.74 4.06 -3.68
CA SER A 11 -5.35 3.85 -4.11
C SER A 11 -4.85 4.91 -5.11
N PRO A 12 -4.47 6.12 -4.67
CA PRO A 12 -3.97 7.15 -5.58
C PRO A 12 -2.71 6.68 -6.28
N LEU A 13 -1.98 5.72 -5.68
CA LEU A 13 -0.82 5.05 -6.25
C LEU A 13 -1.13 4.18 -7.47
N MET A 14 -2.25 3.47 -7.52
CA MET A 14 -2.60 2.65 -8.70
C MET A 14 -3.18 3.52 -9.81
N LEU A 15 -4.02 4.49 -9.49
CA LEU A 15 -4.53 5.46 -10.47
C LEU A 15 -3.43 6.41 -10.96
N SER A 16 -2.49 6.82 -10.10
CA SER A 16 -1.30 7.55 -10.52
C SER A 16 -0.37 6.65 -11.31
N MET A 17 -0.20 5.36 -10.99
CA MET A 17 0.60 4.45 -11.82
C MET A 17 -0.02 4.21 -13.20
N ILE A 18 -1.34 4.04 -13.26
CA ILE A 18 -2.11 3.92 -14.51
C ILE A 18 -2.07 5.23 -15.31
N ALA A 19 -1.94 6.39 -14.65
CA ALA A 19 -1.75 7.68 -15.31
C ALA A 19 -0.28 7.97 -15.67
N THR A 20 0.68 7.48 -14.90
CA THR A 20 2.11 7.72 -15.13
C THR A 20 2.65 6.85 -16.25
N VAL A 21 2.11 5.66 -16.51
CA VAL A 21 2.53 4.85 -17.67
C VAL A 21 2.27 5.58 -19.01
N PRO A 22 1.07 6.10 -19.30
CA PRO A 22 0.86 6.90 -20.50
C PRO A 22 1.59 8.25 -20.45
N VAL A 23 1.75 8.91 -19.29
CA VAL A 23 2.55 10.15 -19.19
C VAL A 23 4.04 9.89 -19.42
N LEU A 24 4.58 8.77 -18.95
CA LEU A 24 5.97 8.34 -19.17
C LEU A 24 6.17 7.93 -20.63
N VAL A 25 5.18 7.28 -21.25
CA VAL A 25 5.19 6.97 -22.70
C VAL A 25 5.07 8.26 -23.51
N ILE A 26 4.21 9.20 -23.13
CA ILE A 26 4.10 10.53 -23.76
C ILE A 26 5.39 11.33 -23.56
N TYR A 27 6.03 11.24 -22.40
CA TYR A 27 7.30 11.90 -22.09
C TYR A 27 8.47 11.24 -22.85
N LEU A 28 8.51 9.91 -22.95
CA LEU A 28 9.47 9.18 -23.78
C LEU A 28 9.28 9.47 -25.28
N VAL A 29 8.03 9.62 -25.72
CA VAL A 29 7.70 10.07 -27.08
C VAL A 29 8.13 11.53 -27.27
N LEU A 30 7.90 12.43 -26.32
CA LEU A 30 8.34 13.83 -26.37
C LEU A 30 9.86 14.00 -26.29
N VAL A 31 10.56 13.20 -25.50
CA VAL A 31 12.03 13.18 -25.42
C VAL A 31 12.63 12.52 -26.65
N SER A 32 11.93 11.55 -27.27
CA SER A 32 12.25 11.07 -28.62
C SER A 32 11.97 12.14 -29.69
N THR A 33 10.99 13.04 -29.47
CA THR A 33 10.64 14.12 -30.43
C THR A 33 11.69 15.19 -30.63
N THR A 34 12.70 15.31 -29.77
CA THR A 34 13.87 16.16 -30.09
C THR A 34 14.71 15.62 -31.24
N GLY A 35 14.46 14.39 -31.70
CA GLY A 35 14.96 13.85 -32.98
C GLY A 35 13.95 13.84 -34.14
N LEU A 36 12.74 14.39 -33.98
CA LEU A 36 11.61 14.24 -34.91
C LEU A 36 11.34 15.45 -35.82
N TYR A 37 12.38 16.13 -36.29
CA TYR A 37 12.26 17.08 -37.40
C TYR A 37 11.79 16.41 -38.73
N HIS A 38 11.74 15.08 -38.79
CA HIS A 38 11.31 14.32 -39.99
C HIS A 38 9.86 13.79 -39.98
N ILE A 39 9.08 13.95 -38.91
CA ILE A 39 7.70 13.40 -38.84
C ILE A 39 6.68 14.19 -39.66
N ALA A 40 6.91 15.48 -39.89
CA ALA A 40 5.94 16.36 -40.54
C ALA A 40 5.63 15.98 -42.02
N VAL A 41 6.45 15.14 -42.66
CA VAL A 41 6.33 14.85 -44.10
C VAL A 41 5.43 13.64 -44.43
N TYR A 42 5.03 12.80 -43.44
CA TYR A 42 4.28 11.56 -43.71
C TYR A 42 2.93 11.40 -42.95
N ALA A 43 2.41 12.46 -42.32
CA ALA A 43 1.20 12.40 -41.48
C ALA A 43 -0.15 12.42 -42.23
N SER A 44 -0.30 11.74 -43.38
CA SER A 44 -1.56 11.77 -44.15
C SER A 44 -2.64 10.71 -43.79
N PRO A 45 -2.39 9.54 -43.15
CA PRO A 45 -3.47 8.58 -42.92
C PRO A 45 -4.14 8.64 -41.53
N ALA A 46 -3.60 9.41 -40.58
CA ALA A 46 -4.12 9.45 -39.20
C ALA A 46 -5.64 9.79 -39.08
N PRO A 47 -6.21 10.76 -39.82
CA PRO A 47 -7.64 11.06 -39.72
C PRO A 47 -8.52 9.96 -40.35
N ALA A 48 -8.06 9.30 -41.42
CA ALA A 48 -8.79 8.21 -42.06
C ALA A 48 -8.84 6.96 -41.17
N LEU A 49 -7.75 6.67 -40.46
CA LEU A 49 -7.65 5.54 -39.53
C LEU A 49 -8.53 5.75 -38.28
N LEU A 50 -8.61 6.98 -37.78
CA LEU A 50 -9.52 7.37 -36.70
C LEU A 50 -11.00 7.29 -37.12
N ALA A 51 -11.34 7.70 -38.36
CA ALA A 51 -12.69 7.59 -38.90
C ALA A 51 -13.15 6.13 -39.07
N LEU A 52 -12.24 5.25 -39.51
CA LEU A 52 -12.51 3.82 -39.70
C LEU A 52 -12.69 3.09 -38.35
N LEU A 53 -11.96 3.51 -37.31
CA LEU A 53 -12.14 3.02 -35.94
C LEU A 53 -13.45 3.52 -35.31
N ALA A 54 -13.85 4.78 -35.56
CA ALA A 54 -15.05 5.39 -34.97
C ALA A 54 -16.36 4.65 -35.34
N GLY A 55 -16.44 4.02 -36.51
CA GLY A 55 -17.60 3.26 -36.98
C GLY A 55 -17.59 1.77 -36.69
N SER A 56 -16.61 1.24 -35.94
CA SER A 56 -16.46 -0.21 -35.78
C SER A 56 -17.38 -0.80 -34.70
N SER A 57 -18.11 -1.86 -35.05
CA SER A 57 -19.00 -2.64 -34.18
C SER A 57 -18.30 -3.25 -32.95
N ILE A 58 -16.97 -3.27 -32.94
CA ILE A 58 -16.13 -3.74 -31.83
C ILE A 58 -16.33 -2.87 -30.59
N PHE A 59 -16.45 -1.55 -30.74
CA PHE A 59 -16.60 -0.64 -29.59
C PHE A 59 -18.00 -0.71 -28.97
N GLU A 60 -19.04 -0.90 -29.78
CA GLU A 60 -20.41 -1.11 -29.29
C GLU A 60 -20.51 -2.44 -28.54
N LYS A 61 -19.96 -3.53 -29.10
CA LYS A 61 -19.88 -4.83 -28.42
C LYS A 61 -19.11 -4.75 -27.11
N PHE A 62 -18.01 -4.00 -27.06
CA PHE A 62 -17.23 -3.77 -25.83
C PHE A 62 -18.04 -3.02 -24.77
N GLU A 63 -18.75 -1.96 -25.17
CA GLU A 63 -19.60 -1.19 -24.25
C GLU A 63 -20.79 -2.01 -23.72
N GLU A 64 -21.44 -2.78 -24.58
CA GLU A 64 -22.55 -3.65 -24.19
C GLU A 64 -22.09 -4.79 -23.26
N GLN A 65 -20.97 -5.45 -23.58
CA GLN A 65 -20.38 -6.47 -22.71
C GLN A 65 -20.03 -5.89 -21.34
N ASN A 66 -19.44 -4.70 -21.28
CA ASN A 66 -19.11 -4.04 -20.02
C ASN A 66 -20.37 -3.67 -19.22
N ARG A 67 -21.44 -3.24 -19.88
CA ARG A 67 -22.72 -2.94 -19.23
C ARG A 67 -23.36 -4.19 -18.63
N ARG A 68 -23.39 -5.31 -19.37
CA ARG A 68 -23.92 -6.59 -18.88
C ARG A 68 -23.11 -7.10 -17.68
N LEU A 69 -21.78 -7.10 -17.81
CA LEU A 69 -20.87 -7.47 -16.71
C LEU A 69 -21.11 -6.63 -15.45
N MET A 70 -21.45 -5.34 -15.57
CA MET A 70 -21.71 -4.50 -14.40
C MET A 70 -23.03 -4.78 -13.71
N VAL A 71 -24.10 -5.03 -14.48
CA VAL A 71 -25.42 -5.35 -13.91
C VAL A 71 -25.35 -6.69 -13.17
N GLU A 72 -24.76 -7.70 -13.79
CA GLU A 72 -24.57 -9.03 -13.20
C GLU A 72 -23.70 -8.97 -11.93
N ASN A 73 -22.71 -8.08 -11.89
CA ASN A 73 -21.79 -7.97 -10.75
C ASN A 73 -22.17 -6.88 -9.74
N LEU A 74 -23.31 -6.22 -9.85
CA LEU A 74 -23.70 -5.14 -8.93
C LEU A 74 -23.87 -5.64 -7.50
N LEU A 75 -24.55 -6.78 -7.32
CA LEU A 75 -24.71 -7.43 -6.02
C LEU A 75 -23.38 -7.95 -5.47
N ARG A 76 -22.41 -8.27 -6.33
CA ARG A 76 -21.09 -8.79 -5.95
C ARG A 76 -20.11 -7.68 -5.58
N THR A 77 -20.13 -6.56 -6.29
CA THR A 77 -19.18 -5.45 -6.13
C THR A 77 -19.70 -4.33 -5.23
N GLY A 78 -21.02 -4.20 -5.07
CA GLY A 78 -21.65 -3.07 -4.37
C GLY A 78 -21.45 -1.71 -5.04
N LYS A 79 -20.84 -1.69 -6.24
CA LYS A 79 -20.50 -0.48 -7.01
C LYS A 79 -20.85 -0.69 -8.48
N GLY A 80 -21.54 0.26 -9.08
CA GLY A 80 -21.64 0.38 -10.54
C GLY A 80 -20.63 1.39 -11.07
N LEU A 81 -20.07 1.14 -12.26
CA LEU A 81 -19.26 2.12 -12.97
C LEU A 81 -20.18 3.24 -13.45
N SER A 82 -19.78 4.49 -13.23
CA SER A 82 -20.56 5.62 -13.74
C SER A 82 -20.55 5.62 -15.28
N SER A 83 -21.61 6.13 -15.90
CA SER A 83 -21.68 6.30 -17.36
C SER A 83 -20.54 7.15 -17.93
N ARG A 84 -19.90 8.00 -17.10
CA ARG A 84 -18.69 8.76 -17.45
C ARG A 84 -17.45 7.88 -17.49
N GLY A 85 -17.29 6.96 -16.52
CA GLY A 85 -16.14 6.05 -16.47
C GLY A 85 -16.14 5.03 -17.62
N LEU A 86 -17.32 4.53 -18.01
CA LEU A 86 -17.48 3.68 -19.20
C LEU A 86 -17.04 4.41 -20.48
N ARG A 87 -17.50 5.65 -20.67
CA ARG A 87 -17.09 6.49 -21.80
C ARG A 87 -15.60 6.80 -21.81
N ALA A 88 -15.01 7.11 -20.65
CA ALA A 88 -13.57 7.34 -20.54
C ALA A 88 -12.76 6.08 -20.90
N SER A 89 -13.16 4.91 -20.39
CA SER A 89 -12.50 3.63 -20.73
C SER A 89 -12.57 3.33 -22.22
N ARG A 90 -13.71 3.60 -22.87
CA ARG A 90 -13.87 3.47 -24.32
C ARG A 90 -12.90 4.39 -25.07
N PHE A 91 -12.82 5.66 -24.67
CA PHE A 91 -11.91 6.63 -25.28
C PHE A 91 -10.43 6.23 -25.15
N PHE A 92 -9.99 5.82 -23.96
CA PHE A 92 -8.59 5.38 -23.76
C PHE A 92 -8.27 4.11 -24.54
N PHE A 93 -9.21 3.17 -24.63
CA PHE A 93 -9.02 1.96 -25.44
C PHE A 93 -8.86 2.31 -26.93
N GLN A 94 -9.72 3.19 -27.46
CA GLN A 94 -9.62 3.71 -28.83
C GLN A 94 -8.26 4.39 -29.10
N LEU A 95 -7.83 5.26 -28.19
CA LEU A 95 -6.53 5.94 -28.28
C LEU A 95 -5.36 4.96 -28.29
N SER A 96 -5.39 3.95 -27.41
CA SER A 96 -4.31 2.96 -27.33
C SER A 96 -4.17 2.11 -28.60
N ILE A 97 -5.29 1.72 -29.22
CA ILE A 97 -5.29 0.98 -30.48
C ILE A 97 -4.72 1.86 -31.60
N ALA A 98 -5.13 3.12 -31.67
CA ALA A 98 -4.61 4.07 -32.65
C ALA A 98 -3.09 4.25 -32.51
N LEU A 99 -2.58 4.40 -31.27
CA LEU A 99 -1.15 4.48 -30.99
C LEU A 99 -0.41 3.19 -31.38
N THR A 100 -1.00 2.03 -31.08
CA THR A 100 -0.42 0.73 -31.44
C THR A 100 -0.26 0.60 -32.95
N LEU A 101 -1.30 0.92 -33.72
CA LEU A 101 -1.28 0.87 -35.19
C LEU A 101 -0.28 1.89 -35.77
N LEU A 102 -0.16 3.07 -35.15
CA LEU A 102 0.82 4.08 -35.56
C LEU A 102 2.26 3.61 -35.31
N PHE A 103 2.57 3.07 -34.14
CA PHE A 103 3.94 2.61 -33.84
C PHE A 103 4.32 1.35 -34.60
N THR A 104 3.40 0.40 -34.81
CA THR A 104 3.70 -0.80 -35.60
C THR A 104 3.89 -0.47 -37.08
N SER A 105 3.05 0.39 -37.67
CA SER A 105 3.25 0.83 -39.05
C SER A 105 4.57 1.56 -39.22
N HIS A 106 4.96 2.40 -38.26
CA HIS A 106 6.25 3.10 -38.29
C HIS A 106 7.45 2.18 -38.07
N ALA A 107 7.34 1.18 -37.18
CA ALA A 107 8.37 0.17 -37.00
C ALA A 107 8.60 -0.61 -38.30
N VAL A 108 7.52 -1.03 -38.97
CA VAL A 108 7.58 -1.76 -40.25
C VAL A 108 8.18 -0.92 -41.35
N THR A 109 7.75 0.34 -41.53
CA THR A 109 8.33 1.22 -42.56
C THR A 109 9.80 1.54 -42.27
N CYS A 110 10.18 1.78 -41.01
CA CYS A 110 11.58 1.97 -40.64
C CYS A 110 12.43 0.72 -40.88
N THR A 111 11.92 -0.49 -40.63
CA THR A 111 12.66 -1.74 -40.94
C THR A 111 12.79 -2.02 -42.43
N LEU A 112 11.83 -1.56 -43.25
CA LEU A 112 11.86 -1.74 -44.70
C LEU A 112 12.78 -0.71 -45.40
N VAL A 113 12.88 0.51 -44.84
CA VAL A 113 13.64 1.62 -45.43
C VAL A 113 15.04 1.78 -44.82
N SER A 114 15.24 1.36 -43.57
CA SER A 114 16.49 1.55 -42.80
C SER A 114 16.79 0.34 -41.88
N HIS A 115 17.98 0.32 -41.25
CA HIS A 115 18.30 -0.69 -40.25
C HIS A 115 17.28 -0.70 -39.09
N PRO A 116 16.99 -1.87 -38.49
CA PRO A 116 15.98 -2.01 -37.45
C PRO A 116 16.30 -1.11 -36.25
N ARG A 117 15.47 -0.10 -36.03
CA ARG A 117 15.53 0.75 -34.84
C ARG A 117 14.78 0.07 -33.71
N VAL A 118 15.55 -0.51 -32.79
CA VAL A 118 15.06 -1.25 -31.61
C VAL A 118 14.05 -0.43 -30.79
N GLU A 119 14.19 0.90 -30.76
CA GLU A 119 13.30 1.83 -30.05
C GLU A 119 11.83 1.73 -30.49
N PHE A 120 11.55 1.66 -31.81
CA PHE A 120 10.17 1.58 -32.31
C PHE A 120 9.53 0.22 -32.05
N ILE A 121 10.33 -0.85 -32.02
CA ILE A 121 9.87 -2.19 -31.65
C ILE A 121 9.46 -2.21 -30.17
N ILE A 122 10.28 -1.60 -29.30
CA ILE A 122 9.96 -1.47 -27.87
C ILE A 122 8.69 -0.63 -27.68
N LEU A 123 8.55 0.51 -28.37
CA LEU A 123 7.35 1.36 -28.29
C LEU A 123 6.09 0.63 -28.80
N ALA A 124 6.19 -0.13 -29.89
CA ALA A 124 5.09 -0.95 -30.38
C ALA A 124 4.69 -2.06 -29.40
N LEU A 125 5.67 -2.69 -28.74
CA LEU A 125 5.42 -3.68 -27.69
C LEU A 125 4.74 -3.04 -26.46
N ILE A 126 5.15 -1.84 -26.07
CA ILE A 126 4.49 -1.09 -24.98
C ILE A 126 3.06 -0.73 -25.39
N ALA A 127 2.84 -0.24 -26.60
CA ALA A 127 1.50 0.13 -27.07
C ALA A 127 0.56 -1.09 -27.13
N THR A 128 0.99 -2.19 -27.75
CA THR A 128 0.21 -3.45 -27.81
C THR A 128 -0.13 -3.96 -26.41
N THR A 129 0.82 -3.99 -25.48
CA THR A 129 0.58 -4.43 -24.09
C THR A 129 -0.39 -3.50 -23.36
N THR A 130 -0.30 -2.18 -23.57
CA THR A 130 -1.28 -1.23 -22.99
C THR A 130 -2.69 -1.40 -23.57
N SER A 131 -2.84 -1.65 -24.87
CA SER A 131 -4.15 -1.93 -25.48
C SER A 131 -4.76 -3.22 -24.94
N LEU A 132 -3.96 -4.28 -24.81
CA LEU A 132 -4.41 -5.54 -24.22
C LEU A 132 -4.82 -5.36 -22.75
N PHE A 133 -4.04 -4.60 -21.98
CA PHE A 133 -4.38 -4.25 -20.60
C PHE A 133 -5.72 -3.50 -20.53
N LEU A 134 -5.92 -2.47 -21.36
CA LEU A 134 -7.16 -1.67 -21.39
C LEU A 134 -8.38 -2.49 -21.80
N TYR A 135 -8.22 -3.47 -22.69
CA TYR A 135 -9.29 -4.41 -23.06
C TYR A 135 -9.75 -5.26 -21.86
N PHE A 136 -8.81 -5.81 -21.08
CA PHE A 136 -9.12 -6.62 -19.90
C PHE A 136 -9.46 -5.78 -18.65
N MET A 137 -9.19 -4.48 -18.68
CA MET A 137 -9.30 -3.58 -17.53
C MET A 137 -10.68 -3.59 -16.84
N PRO A 138 -11.84 -3.61 -17.54
CA PRO A 138 -13.14 -3.68 -16.89
C PRO A 138 -13.33 -4.97 -16.07
N ARG A 139 -12.87 -6.12 -16.58
CA ARG A 139 -12.93 -7.40 -15.85
C ARG A 139 -12.00 -7.38 -14.64
N ILE A 140 -10.79 -6.83 -14.82
CA ILE A 140 -9.83 -6.65 -13.73
C ILE A 140 -10.43 -5.72 -12.66
N LEU A 141 -11.06 -4.61 -13.04
CA LEU A 141 -11.72 -3.68 -12.12
C LEU A 141 -12.85 -4.34 -11.32
N VAL A 142 -13.72 -5.11 -11.97
CA VAL A 142 -14.78 -5.86 -11.28
C VAL A 142 -14.19 -6.83 -10.25
N GLY A 143 -13.13 -7.55 -10.64
CA GLY A 143 -12.38 -8.43 -9.73
C GLY A 143 -11.75 -7.66 -8.57
N LEU A 144 -11.13 -6.52 -8.85
CA LEU A 144 -10.51 -5.63 -7.87
C LEU A 144 -11.55 -5.04 -6.91
N TRP A 145 -12.73 -4.63 -7.39
CA TRP A 145 -13.78 -4.09 -6.54
C TRP A 145 -14.45 -5.15 -5.68
N ALA A 146 -14.69 -6.35 -6.22
CA ALA A 146 -15.17 -7.47 -5.43
C ALA A 146 -14.15 -7.87 -4.35
N SER A 147 -12.86 -7.87 -4.71
CA SER A 147 -11.76 -8.08 -3.77
C SER A 147 -11.66 -6.96 -2.73
N GLN A 148 -11.83 -5.70 -3.13
CA GLN A 148 -11.82 -4.55 -2.24
C GLN A 148 -12.99 -4.62 -1.25
N ARG A 149 -14.22 -4.90 -1.72
CA ARG A 149 -15.38 -5.08 -0.85
C ARG A 149 -15.15 -6.21 0.16
N LYS A 150 -14.62 -7.35 -0.31
CA LYS A 150 -14.22 -8.48 0.55
C LYS A 150 -13.21 -8.05 1.62
N THR A 151 -12.12 -7.42 1.21
CA THR A 151 -11.02 -7.05 2.11
C THR A 151 -11.42 -5.95 3.08
N ASP A 152 -12.12 -4.91 2.62
CA ASP A 152 -12.59 -3.79 3.44
C ASP A 152 -13.47 -4.25 4.61
N ILE A 153 -14.38 -5.20 4.39
CA ILE A 153 -15.26 -5.67 5.46
C ILE A 153 -14.60 -6.73 6.35
N GLU A 154 -13.76 -7.61 5.79
CA GLU A 154 -13.00 -8.59 6.58
C GLU A 154 -12.04 -7.88 7.56
N VAL A 155 -11.54 -6.71 7.18
CA VAL A 155 -10.76 -5.80 8.03
C VAL A 155 -11.59 -5.26 9.20
N GLU A 156 -12.83 -4.89 8.94
CA GLU A 156 -13.72 -4.33 9.96
C GLU A 156 -14.35 -5.40 10.86
N LEU A 157 -14.33 -6.66 10.41
CA LEU A 157 -15.04 -7.78 11.00
C LEU A 157 -14.81 -7.97 12.52
N PRO A 158 -13.56 -7.96 13.04
CA PRO A 158 -13.35 -8.11 14.48
C PRO A 158 -14.01 -6.97 15.28
N TYR A 159 -13.94 -5.74 14.77
CA TYR A 159 -14.53 -4.57 15.43
C TYR A 159 -16.05 -4.55 15.35
N LEU A 160 -16.60 -4.97 14.20
CA LEU A 160 -18.03 -5.14 14.00
C LEU A 160 -18.60 -6.16 14.99
N LEU A 161 -17.89 -7.27 15.20
CA LEU A 161 -18.28 -8.29 16.17
C LEU A 161 -18.19 -7.81 17.62
N ILE A 162 -17.19 -7.01 17.98
CA ILE A 162 -17.13 -6.37 19.30
C ILE A 162 -18.35 -5.46 19.49
N LEU A 163 -18.69 -4.64 18.48
CA LEU A 163 -19.86 -3.78 18.53
C LEU A 163 -21.15 -4.59 18.68
N PHE A 164 -21.32 -5.67 17.90
CA PHE A 164 -22.46 -6.59 18.04
C PHE A 164 -22.52 -7.22 19.43
N ARG A 165 -21.39 -7.69 19.97
CA ARG A 165 -21.33 -8.31 21.30
C ARG A 165 -21.75 -7.34 22.40
N VAL A 166 -21.26 -6.10 22.33
CA VAL A 166 -21.63 -5.03 23.27
C VAL A 166 -23.12 -4.71 23.16
N MET A 167 -23.67 -4.56 21.95
CA MET A 167 -25.11 -4.28 21.76
C MET A 167 -26.01 -5.46 22.15
N ALA A 168 -25.57 -6.70 21.88
CA ALA A 168 -26.31 -7.91 22.23
C ALA A 168 -26.40 -8.14 23.74
N SER A 169 -25.42 -7.67 24.51
CA SER A 169 -25.49 -7.73 25.97
C SER A 169 -26.63 -6.89 26.57
N LEU A 170 -27.15 -5.90 25.82
CA LEU A 170 -28.35 -5.13 26.16
C LEU A 170 -29.66 -5.73 25.63
N LYS A 171 -29.59 -6.88 24.95
CA LYS A 171 -30.74 -7.50 24.27
C LYS A 171 -31.41 -6.55 23.27
N LEU A 172 -30.63 -5.66 22.63
CA LEU A 172 -31.16 -4.78 21.58
C LEU A 172 -31.69 -5.62 20.42
N PRO A 173 -32.80 -5.21 19.77
CA PRO A 173 -33.27 -5.90 18.59
C PRO A 173 -32.29 -5.71 17.42
N LEU A 174 -32.21 -6.70 16.53
CA LEU A 174 -31.24 -6.70 15.43
C LEU A 174 -31.41 -5.49 14.50
N TYR A 175 -32.64 -4.97 14.35
CA TYR A 175 -32.91 -3.76 13.58
C TYR A 175 -32.14 -2.56 14.14
N ASP A 176 -32.19 -2.34 15.45
CA ASP A 176 -31.50 -1.24 16.12
C ASP A 176 -29.98 -1.41 16.07
N MET A 177 -29.50 -2.65 16.15
CA MET A 177 -28.08 -2.93 15.94
C MET A 177 -27.62 -2.50 14.54
N PHE A 178 -28.41 -2.80 13.51
CA PHE A 178 -28.10 -2.41 12.14
C PHE A 178 -28.22 -0.89 11.92
N THR A 179 -29.16 -0.19 12.55
CA THR A 179 -29.22 1.27 12.45
C THR A 179 -28.00 1.94 13.09
N VAL A 180 -27.50 1.41 14.22
CA VAL A 180 -26.24 1.86 14.82
C VAL A 180 -25.05 1.63 13.88
N ILE A 181 -24.97 0.46 13.24
CA ILE A 181 -23.91 0.13 12.26
C ILE A 181 -23.99 1.03 11.02
N GLU A 182 -25.19 1.31 10.52
CA GLU A 182 -25.40 2.20 9.38
C GLU A 182 -24.88 3.63 9.64
N GLY A 183 -25.03 4.09 10.88
CA GLY A 183 -24.53 5.37 11.38
C GLY A 183 -23.05 5.38 11.76
N SER A 184 -22.37 4.22 11.70
CA SER A 184 -20.97 4.08 12.12
C SER A 184 -20.03 4.89 11.23
N THR A 185 -19.12 5.61 11.89
CA THR A 185 -18.01 6.32 11.22
C THR A 185 -16.68 5.58 11.30
N ALA A 186 -16.51 4.70 12.29
CA ALA A 186 -15.33 3.86 12.42
C ALA A 186 -15.35 2.68 11.45
N LEU A 187 -16.53 2.15 11.14
CA LEU A 187 -16.77 0.97 10.31
C LEU A 187 -17.49 1.33 9.00
N PRO A 188 -16.87 2.15 8.11
CA PRO A 188 -17.49 2.60 6.88
C PRO A 188 -17.85 1.47 5.92
N ALA A 189 -17.10 0.35 5.87
CA ALA A 189 -17.42 -0.76 4.98
C ALA A 189 -18.70 -1.48 5.44
N SER A 190 -18.80 -1.75 6.74
CA SER A 190 -19.98 -2.34 7.38
C SER A 190 -21.20 -1.44 7.22
N ALA A 191 -21.03 -0.13 7.44
CA ALA A 191 -22.08 0.86 7.23
C ALA A 191 -22.54 0.91 5.76
N ARG A 192 -21.63 0.75 4.80
CA ARG A 192 -21.97 0.69 3.36
C ARG A 192 -22.80 -0.53 3.02
N GLU A 193 -22.50 -1.70 3.59
CA GLU A 193 -23.31 -2.90 3.37
C GLU A 193 -24.74 -2.73 3.90
N VAL A 194 -24.89 -2.18 5.10
CA VAL A 194 -26.22 -1.92 5.68
C VAL A 194 -27.01 -0.92 4.84
N ARG A 195 -26.38 0.17 4.40
CA ARG A 195 -27.02 1.15 3.49
C ARG A 195 -27.35 0.53 2.13
N PHE A 196 -26.51 -0.36 1.63
CA PHE A 196 -26.73 -1.05 0.37
C PHE A 196 -27.94 -1.98 0.48
N ALA A 197 -28.03 -2.78 1.55
CA ALA A 197 -29.19 -3.61 1.83
C ALA A 197 -30.46 -2.78 2.01
N ARG A 198 -30.40 -1.62 2.67
CA ARG A 198 -31.57 -0.73 2.75
C ARG A 198 -32.01 -0.23 1.37
N LYS A 199 -31.07 0.12 0.48
CA LYS A 199 -31.40 0.49 -0.91
C LYS A 199 -32.02 -0.68 -1.67
N VAL A 200 -31.49 -1.90 -1.50
CA VAL A 200 -32.08 -3.11 -2.09
C VAL A 200 -33.50 -3.30 -1.57
N ALA A 201 -33.73 -3.22 -0.26
CA ALA A 201 -35.05 -3.31 0.36
C ALA A 201 -36.05 -2.33 -0.28
N THR A 202 -35.64 -1.07 -0.50
CA THR A 202 -36.50 -0.05 -1.14
C THR A 202 -36.73 -0.29 -2.63
N LEU A 203 -35.76 -0.87 -3.34
CA LEU A 203 -35.86 -1.10 -4.80
C LEU A 203 -36.63 -2.38 -5.13
N THR A 204 -36.54 -3.40 -4.29
CA THR A 204 -37.19 -4.71 -4.50
C THR A 204 -38.43 -4.90 -3.64
N SER A 205 -38.81 -3.90 -2.83
CA SER A 205 -39.97 -3.93 -1.93
C SER A 205 -39.99 -5.13 -0.96
N VAL A 206 -38.81 -5.54 -0.46
CA VAL A 206 -38.67 -6.63 0.52
C VAL A 206 -38.34 -6.09 1.91
N SER A 207 -38.54 -6.89 2.95
CA SER A 207 -38.16 -6.51 4.32
C SER A 207 -36.66 -6.24 4.42
N PHE A 208 -36.25 -5.33 5.31
CA PHE A 208 -34.84 -4.99 5.49
C PHE A 208 -33.96 -6.20 5.85
N LEU A 209 -34.47 -7.14 6.67
CA LEU A 209 -33.75 -8.37 7.00
C LEU A 209 -33.60 -9.30 5.80
N SER A 210 -34.64 -9.41 4.94
CA SER A 210 -34.55 -10.19 3.70
C SER A 210 -33.56 -9.57 2.70
N ALA A 211 -33.54 -8.24 2.60
CA ALA A 211 -32.54 -7.55 1.77
C ALA A 211 -31.12 -7.72 2.34
N MET A 212 -30.94 -7.67 3.65
CA MET A 212 -29.65 -7.98 4.30
C MET A 212 -29.20 -9.41 3.97
N ASP A 213 -30.10 -10.39 4.04
CA ASP A 213 -29.79 -11.78 3.67
C ASP A 213 -29.40 -11.89 2.18
N MET A 214 -30.13 -11.24 1.27
CA MET A 214 -29.80 -11.20 -0.16
C MET A 214 -28.43 -10.55 -0.45
N VAL A 215 -28.09 -9.48 0.25
CA VAL A 215 -26.79 -8.81 0.11
C VAL A 215 -25.66 -9.69 0.66
N CYS A 216 -25.89 -10.39 1.77
CA CYS A 216 -24.88 -11.23 2.43
C CYS A 216 -24.65 -12.55 1.70
N THR A 217 -25.70 -13.18 1.18
CA THR A 217 -25.62 -14.39 0.35
C THR A 217 -24.78 -14.17 -0.92
N ASN A 218 -24.91 -12.98 -1.53
CA ASN A 218 -24.13 -12.59 -2.70
C ASN A 218 -22.77 -11.94 -2.37
N HIS A 219 -22.40 -11.87 -1.09
CA HIS A 219 -21.15 -11.23 -0.68
C HIS A 219 -19.91 -12.07 -1.12
N PRO A 220 -18.83 -11.44 -1.60
CA PRO A 220 -17.62 -12.15 -2.07
C PRO A 220 -16.80 -12.82 -0.95
N SER A 221 -17.02 -12.43 0.31
CA SER A 221 -16.45 -13.11 1.48
C SER A 221 -17.41 -14.16 2.02
N GLU A 222 -16.97 -15.42 2.02
CA GLU A 222 -17.68 -16.55 2.64
C GLU A 222 -17.89 -16.36 4.14
N LYS A 223 -16.92 -15.76 4.85
CA LYS A 223 -17.00 -15.52 6.30
C LYS A 223 -18.12 -14.56 6.66
N ILE A 224 -18.29 -13.53 5.85
CA ILE A 224 -19.35 -12.53 6.03
C ILE A 224 -20.70 -13.15 5.74
N ARG A 225 -20.78 -13.98 4.68
CA ARG A 225 -21.98 -14.75 4.35
C ARG A 225 -22.40 -15.62 5.53
N GLU A 226 -21.47 -16.39 6.08
CA GLU A 226 -21.74 -17.28 7.19
C GLU A 226 -22.09 -16.53 8.49
N LEU A 227 -21.36 -15.46 8.81
CA LEU A 227 -21.64 -14.60 9.96
C LEU A 227 -23.07 -14.05 9.89
N PHE A 228 -23.39 -13.32 8.82
CA PHE A 228 -24.68 -12.66 8.74
C PHE A 228 -25.82 -13.66 8.61
N ARG A 229 -25.63 -14.76 7.89
CA ARG A 229 -26.63 -15.83 7.83
C ARG A 229 -26.94 -16.38 9.22
N ARG A 230 -25.93 -16.66 10.05
CA ARG A 230 -26.15 -17.13 11.44
C ARG A 230 -26.87 -16.09 12.29
N VAL A 231 -26.46 -14.82 12.21
CA VAL A 231 -27.07 -13.73 12.98
C VAL A 231 -28.53 -13.47 12.56
N VAL A 232 -28.81 -13.48 11.26
CA VAL A 232 -30.16 -13.28 10.71
C VAL A 232 -31.05 -14.49 11.05
N LEU A 233 -30.57 -15.72 10.88
CA LEU A 233 -31.31 -16.92 11.27
C LEU A 233 -31.64 -16.92 12.77
N ALA A 234 -30.70 -16.49 13.61
CA ALA A 234 -30.91 -16.38 15.06
C ALA A 234 -32.03 -15.40 15.41
N ALA A 235 -32.08 -14.27 14.71
CA ALA A 235 -33.12 -13.27 14.89
C ALA A 235 -34.50 -13.74 14.37
N ILE A 236 -34.53 -14.50 13.27
CA ILE A 236 -35.78 -15.06 12.72
C ILE A 236 -36.33 -16.17 13.62
N SER A 237 -35.47 -17.02 14.17
CA SER A 237 -35.87 -18.16 15.00
C SER A 237 -36.24 -17.81 16.45
N MET A 238 -36.29 -16.51 16.80
CA MET A 238 -36.44 -16.01 18.18
C MET A 238 -35.43 -16.59 19.18
N SER A 239 -34.29 -17.08 18.70
CA SER A 239 -33.21 -17.55 19.57
C SER A 239 -32.47 -16.38 20.21
N ASP A 240 -31.80 -16.64 21.34
CA ASP A 240 -30.98 -15.62 22.01
C ASP A 240 -29.81 -15.19 21.10
N VAL A 241 -29.99 -14.03 20.45
CA VAL A 241 -29.01 -13.40 19.55
C VAL A 241 -27.67 -13.26 20.24
N ARG A 242 -27.64 -13.04 21.57
CA ARG A 242 -26.40 -12.96 22.35
C ARG A 242 -25.58 -14.25 22.26
N ASN A 243 -26.21 -15.41 22.48
CA ASN A 243 -25.52 -16.70 22.44
C ASN A 243 -25.00 -17.07 21.05
N VAL A 244 -25.68 -16.59 20.00
CA VAL A 244 -25.21 -16.78 18.62
C VAL A 244 -24.04 -15.84 18.32
N VAL A 245 -24.15 -14.57 18.70
CA VAL A 245 -23.08 -13.58 18.54
C VAL A 245 -21.83 -13.99 19.32
N GLU A 246 -21.95 -14.50 20.55
CA GLU A 246 -20.80 -14.99 21.34
C GLU A 246 -20.10 -16.18 20.67
N ARG A 247 -20.86 -17.20 20.22
CA ARG A 247 -20.29 -18.35 19.51
C ARG A 247 -19.60 -17.95 18.21
N VAL A 248 -20.20 -17.04 17.45
CA VAL A 248 -19.58 -16.55 16.21
C VAL A 248 -18.38 -15.65 16.51
N PHE A 249 -18.43 -14.86 17.58
CA PHE A 249 -17.31 -14.05 18.06
C PHE A 249 -16.09 -14.92 18.33
N ASP A 250 -16.22 -15.99 19.13
CA ASP A 250 -15.08 -16.87 19.45
C ASP A 250 -14.54 -17.59 18.20
N SER A 251 -15.41 -18.01 17.28
CA SER A 251 -15.00 -18.62 16.00
C SER A 251 -14.21 -17.63 15.11
N VAL A 252 -14.67 -16.39 14.98
CA VAL A 252 -13.98 -15.38 14.16
C VAL A 252 -12.72 -14.88 14.86
N TYR A 253 -12.74 -14.80 16.20
CA TYR A 253 -11.60 -14.37 16.99
C TYR A 253 -10.46 -15.39 16.91
N SER A 254 -10.75 -16.68 17.10
CA SER A 254 -9.76 -17.76 16.92
C SER A 254 -9.21 -17.83 15.49
N TRP A 255 -10.06 -17.55 14.49
CA TRP A 255 -9.59 -17.36 13.11
C TRP A 255 -8.65 -16.15 12.97
N PHE A 256 -8.97 -15.01 13.57
CA PHE A 256 -8.13 -13.82 13.50
C PHE A 256 -6.80 -14.03 14.22
N GLU A 257 -6.83 -14.67 15.39
CA GLU A 257 -5.66 -15.06 16.17
C GLU A 257 -4.75 -16.02 15.39
N SER A 258 -5.30 -17.08 14.79
CA SER A 258 -4.52 -18.00 13.95
C SER A 258 -3.92 -17.30 12.72
N LYS A 259 -4.65 -16.36 12.11
CA LYS A 259 -4.10 -15.52 11.03
C LYS A 259 -2.94 -14.65 11.52
N VAL A 260 -3.06 -14.04 12.70
CA VAL A 260 -2.00 -13.21 13.31
C VAL A 260 -0.79 -14.07 13.71
N ALA A 261 -1.01 -15.28 14.24
CA ALA A 261 0.06 -16.21 14.54
C ALA A 261 0.82 -16.61 13.27
N GLY A 262 0.10 -16.98 12.20
CA GLY A 262 0.69 -17.34 10.90
C GLY A 262 1.32 -16.17 10.14
N LEU A 263 1.04 -14.91 10.50
CA LEU A 263 1.76 -13.76 9.95
C LEU A 263 3.25 -13.81 10.29
N SER A 264 3.61 -14.32 11.46
CA SER A 264 5.01 -14.37 11.90
C SER A 264 5.87 -15.22 10.96
N GLU A 265 5.44 -16.44 10.69
CA GLU A 265 6.07 -17.37 9.74
C GLU A 265 6.16 -16.75 8.34
N LYS A 266 5.06 -16.17 7.87
CA LYS A 266 5.01 -15.51 6.55
C LYS A 266 5.95 -14.31 6.46
N PHE A 267 6.05 -13.51 7.51
CA PHE A 267 6.99 -12.38 7.52
C PHE A 267 8.43 -12.85 7.51
N THR A 268 8.77 -13.95 8.19
CA THR A 268 10.13 -14.51 8.12
C THR A 268 10.48 -14.92 6.69
N ILE A 269 9.56 -15.56 5.97
CA ILE A 269 9.76 -15.91 4.55
C ILE A 269 9.94 -14.65 3.69
N ILE A 270 9.08 -13.65 3.89
CA ILE A 270 9.14 -12.39 3.15
C ILE A 270 10.46 -11.67 3.39
N VAL A 271 10.89 -11.58 4.65
CA VAL A 271 12.19 -11.01 4.99
C VAL A 271 13.29 -11.81 4.34
N GLY A 272 13.32 -13.14 4.49
CA GLY A 272 14.32 -13.98 3.84
C GLY A 272 14.41 -13.75 2.33
N SER A 273 13.26 -13.66 1.65
CA SER A 273 13.21 -13.36 0.22
C SER A 273 13.63 -11.94 -0.13
N ALA A 274 13.28 -10.94 0.69
CA ALA A 274 13.71 -9.55 0.52
C ALA A 274 15.22 -9.41 0.76
N LEU A 275 15.76 -10.09 1.78
CA LEU A 275 17.20 -10.18 2.03
C LEU A 275 17.90 -10.77 0.80
N PHE A 276 17.43 -11.92 0.31
CA PHE A 276 18.01 -12.54 -0.88
C PHE A 276 17.96 -11.61 -2.10
N ALA A 277 16.79 -11.01 -2.36
CA ALA A 277 16.54 -10.15 -3.51
C ALA A 277 17.36 -8.85 -3.50
N TYR A 278 17.30 -8.11 -2.39
CA TYR A 278 17.84 -6.74 -2.32
C TYR A 278 19.26 -6.67 -1.80
N LEU A 279 19.72 -7.71 -1.10
CA LEU A 279 21.08 -7.77 -0.59
C LEU A 279 21.97 -8.68 -1.43
N PHE A 280 21.57 -9.94 -1.63
CA PHE A 280 22.47 -10.90 -2.26
C PHE A 280 22.60 -10.69 -3.77
N ILE A 281 21.55 -10.28 -4.48
CA ILE A 281 21.64 -10.07 -5.93
C ILE A 281 22.67 -8.97 -6.27
N PRO A 282 22.64 -7.76 -5.69
CA PRO A 282 23.67 -6.76 -5.96
C PRO A 282 25.08 -7.24 -5.61
N VAL A 283 25.23 -7.99 -4.51
CA VAL A 283 26.51 -8.56 -4.07
C VAL A 283 27.04 -9.60 -5.06
N ILE A 284 26.20 -10.53 -5.50
CA ILE A 284 26.56 -11.57 -6.47
C ILE A 284 26.94 -10.92 -7.80
N VAL A 285 26.18 -9.91 -8.23
CA VAL A 285 26.50 -9.15 -9.44
C VAL A 285 27.84 -8.42 -9.26
N ALA A 286 28.07 -7.75 -8.13
CA ALA A 286 29.36 -7.08 -7.85
C ALA A 286 30.56 -8.02 -7.92
N ALA A 287 30.41 -9.26 -7.47
CA ALA A 287 31.46 -10.27 -7.46
C ALA A 287 31.69 -10.91 -8.85
N LEU A 288 30.64 -11.09 -9.65
CA LEU A 288 30.72 -11.78 -10.94
C LEU A 288 31.10 -10.86 -12.10
N VAL A 289 30.77 -9.57 -12.03
CA VAL A 289 30.96 -8.64 -13.15
C VAL A 289 32.41 -8.55 -13.65
N PRO A 290 33.45 -8.48 -12.79
CA PRO A 290 34.84 -8.44 -13.25
C PRO A 290 35.30 -9.69 -14.00
N VAL A 291 34.67 -10.84 -13.72
CA VAL A 291 35.00 -12.14 -14.31
C VAL A 291 34.29 -12.34 -15.65
N ILE A 292 33.07 -11.80 -15.78
CA ILE A 292 32.23 -11.96 -16.98
C ILE A 292 32.56 -10.90 -18.05
N GLY A 293 33.29 -9.82 -17.68
CA GLY A 293 33.52 -8.68 -18.59
C GLY A 293 32.22 -7.91 -18.86
N GLY A 294 31.44 -7.67 -17.80
CA GLY A 294 30.08 -7.13 -17.92
C GLY A 294 30.03 -5.70 -18.47
N ASN A 295 29.19 -5.49 -19.48
CA ASN A 295 28.78 -4.14 -19.93
C ASN A 295 27.93 -3.47 -18.83
N LEU A 296 28.24 -2.21 -18.49
CA LEU A 296 27.48 -1.36 -17.55
C LEU A 296 25.96 -1.41 -17.79
N LEU A 297 25.54 -1.41 -19.06
CA LEU A 297 24.12 -1.44 -19.42
C LEU A 297 23.46 -2.80 -19.12
N ALA A 298 24.21 -3.90 -19.29
CA ALA A 298 23.73 -5.23 -18.92
C ALA A 298 23.61 -5.38 -17.40
N VAL A 299 24.59 -4.86 -16.65
CA VAL A 299 24.56 -4.83 -15.18
C VAL A 299 23.37 -4.02 -14.69
N LEU A 300 23.15 -2.80 -15.21
CA LEU A 300 22.01 -1.96 -14.89
C LEU A 300 20.68 -2.68 -15.20
N GLY A 301 20.54 -3.19 -16.42
CA GLY A 301 19.30 -3.83 -16.88
C GLY A 301 18.93 -5.05 -16.05
N LEU A 302 19.89 -5.94 -15.78
CA LEU A 302 19.66 -7.16 -15.01
C LEU A 302 19.32 -6.86 -13.55
N THR A 303 20.07 -5.97 -12.90
CA THR A 303 19.84 -5.63 -11.49
C THR A 303 18.54 -4.87 -11.29
N LEU A 304 18.26 -3.86 -12.11
CA LEU A 304 17.05 -3.05 -12.00
C LEU A 304 15.79 -3.86 -12.30
N SER A 305 15.81 -4.70 -13.34
CA SER A 305 14.67 -5.56 -13.68
C SER A 305 14.35 -6.55 -12.56
N MET A 306 15.36 -7.22 -12.01
CA MET A 306 15.20 -8.15 -10.88
C MET A 306 14.68 -7.42 -9.63
N GLN A 307 15.26 -6.29 -9.25
CA GLN A 307 14.84 -5.53 -8.08
C GLN A 307 13.40 -5.01 -8.19
N CYS A 308 13.03 -4.46 -9.35
CA CYS A 308 11.67 -3.98 -9.61
C CYS A 308 10.67 -5.13 -9.62
N PHE A 309 10.97 -6.23 -10.31
CA PHE A 309 10.09 -7.39 -10.36
C PHE A 309 9.85 -7.98 -8.96
N LEU A 310 10.94 -8.23 -8.23
CA LEU A 310 10.85 -8.73 -6.85
C LEU A 310 10.15 -7.71 -5.95
N PHE A 311 10.25 -6.42 -6.23
CA PHE A 311 9.55 -5.39 -5.47
C PHE A 311 8.05 -5.51 -5.57
N PHE A 312 7.54 -5.55 -6.79
CA PHE A 312 6.11 -5.69 -7.00
C PHE A 312 5.58 -7.02 -6.48
N LEU A 313 6.34 -8.11 -6.66
CA LEU A 313 5.97 -9.43 -6.16
C LEU A 313 5.86 -9.44 -4.63
N LEU A 314 6.89 -8.98 -3.92
CA LEU A 314 6.92 -8.94 -2.46
C LEU A 314 5.90 -7.95 -1.91
N TYR A 315 5.72 -6.80 -2.55
CA TYR A 315 4.72 -5.82 -2.14
C TYR A 315 3.31 -6.37 -2.23
N ALA A 316 2.99 -7.07 -3.34
CA ALA A 316 1.70 -7.72 -3.52
C ALA A 316 1.49 -8.82 -2.48
N LEU A 317 2.50 -9.64 -2.23
CA LEU A 317 2.45 -10.73 -1.26
C LEU A 317 2.25 -10.20 0.18
N ILE A 318 3.02 -9.19 0.61
CA ILE A 318 2.83 -8.51 1.91
C ILE A 318 1.41 -7.94 2.00
N THR A 319 0.93 -7.28 0.95
CA THR A 319 -0.40 -6.69 0.93
C THR A 319 -1.50 -7.75 1.05
N SER A 320 -1.29 -8.94 0.51
CA SER A 320 -2.26 -10.05 0.61
C SER A 320 -2.31 -10.69 2.01
N PHE A 321 -1.18 -10.71 2.72
CA PHE A 321 -1.11 -11.31 4.06
C PHE A 321 -1.44 -10.32 5.17
N TYR A 322 -0.99 -9.07 5.05
CA TYR A 322 -1.11 -8.07 6.09
C TYR A 322 -2.59 -7.71 6.34
N PRO A 323 -3.11 -7.88 7.57
CA PRO A 323 -4.45 -7.44 7.91
C PRO A 323 -4.53 -5.91 7.81
N SER A 324 -5.25 -5.41 6.80
CA SER A 324 -5.40 -3.97 6.57
C SER A 324 -6.09 -3.24 7.72
N SER A 325 -6.69 -3.98 8.66
CA SER A 325 -7.30 -3.47 9.89
C SER A 325 -6.31 -2.89 10.88
N LEU A 326 -5.02 -3.23 10.75
CA LEU A 326 -3.97 -2.68 11.62
C LEU A 326 -3.27 -1.48 10.97
N VAL A 327 -3.64 -1.15 9.73
CA VAL A 327 -3.00 -0.08 8.96
C VAL A 327 -3.38 1.27 9.57
N MET A 328 -2.37 2.06 9.91
CA MET A 328 -2.57 3.45 10.28
C MET A 328 -3.01 4.25 9.06
N ARG A 329 -4.00 5.11 9.23
CA ARG A 329 -4.46 6.05 8.22
C ARG A 329 -3.52 7.26 8.25
N PRO A 330 -2.57 7.40 7.29
CA PRO A 330 -1.70 8.56 7.27
C PRO A 330 -2.51 9.83 6.98
N PRO A 331 -2.16 10.97 7.59
CA PRO A 331 -2.78 12.24 7.22
C PRO A 331 -2.49 12.57 5.76
N GLY A 332 -3.45 13.21 5.07
CA GLY A 332 -3.29 13.57 3.65
C GLY A 332 -2.05 14.43 3.36
N THR A 333 -1.64 15.27 4.32
CA THR A 333 -0.41 16.04 4.24
C THR A 333 0.84 15.17 4.21
N LEU A 334 0.89 14.10 5.03
CA LEU A 334 2.00 13.15 5.00
C LEU A 334 2.03 12.43 3.66
N LEU A 335 0.88 12.01 3.12
CA LEU A 335 0.81 11.38 1.80
C LEU A 335 1.36 12.30 0.70
N ALA A 336 0.93 13.56 0.67
CA ALA A 336 1.40 14.52 -0.34
C ALA A 336 2.91 14.77 -0.24
N VAL A 337 3.41 15.11 0.96
CA VAL A 337 4.85 15.34 1.20
C VAL A 337 5.65 14.06 0.91
N SER A 338 5.09 12.90 1.23
CA SER A 338 5.74 11.62 0.97
C SER A 338 5.89 11.31 -0.51
N ALA A 339 4.83 11.54 -1.30
CA ALA A 339 4.85 11.32 -2.73
C ALA A 339 5.85 12.24 -3.43
N VAL A 340 5.91 13.51 -3.04
CA VAL A 340 6.88 14.48 -3.58
C VAL A 340 8.31 14.08 -3.22
N SER A 341 8.59 13.78 -1.94
CA SER A 341 9.93 13.39 -1.49
C SER A 341 10.44 12.08 -2.10
N LEU A 342 9.60 11.05 -2.18
CA LEU A 342 9.96 9.77 -2.79
C LEU A 342 10.13 9.92 -4.30
N GLY A 343 9.25 10.69 -4.96
CA GLY A 343 9.36 10.98 -6.39
C GLY A 343 10.67 11.72 -6.72
N ALA A 344 11.02 12.75 -5.94
CA ALA A 344 12.28 13.47 -6.09
C ALA A 344 13.50 12.57 -5.82
N SER A 345 13.45 11.76 -4.77
CA SER A 345 14.55 10.83 -4.43
C SER A 345 14.74 9.78 -5.52
N PHE A 346 13.65 9.21 -6.03
CA PHE A 346 13.67 8.23 -7.10
C PHE A 346 14.20 8.83 -8.42
N ALA A 347 13.74 10.03 -8.78
CA ALA A 347 14.24 10.74 -9.97
C ALA A 347 15.74 11.05 -9.85
N LEU A 348 16.20 11.47 -8.67
CA LEU A 348 17.62 11.73 -8.42
C LEU A 348 18.48 10.46 -8.50
N LEU A 349 18.00 9.34 -7.94
CA LEU A 349 18.70 8.05 -8.02
C LEU A 349 18.77 7.54 -9.47
N ILE A 350 17.68 7.67 -10.24
CA ILE A 350 17.66 7.32 -11.66
C ILE A 350 18.63 8.20 -12.45
N TYR A 351 18.62 9.51 -12.21
CA TYR A 351 19.57 10.43 -12.83
C TYR A 351 21.02 10.02 -12.55
N ALA A 352 21.34 9.69 -11.29
CA ALA A 352 22.67 9.20 -10.92
C ALA A 352 23.04 7.90 -11.65
N MET A 353 22.12 6.92 -11.73
CA MET A 353 22.34 5.67 -12.47
C MET A 353 22.64 5.92 -13.95
N PHE A 354 21.85 6.77 -14.62
CA PHE A 354 22.08 7.09 -16.04
C PHE A 354 23.36 7.90 -16.26
N SER A 355 23.76 8.74 -15.31
CA SER A 355 25.03 9.48 -15.38
C SER A 355 26.26 8.57 -15.33
N HIS A 356 26.16 7.38 -14.74
CA HIS A 356 27.22 6.37 -14.76
C HIS A 356 27.30 5.61 -16.10
N VAL A 357 26.19 5.49 -16.83
CA VAL A 357 26.11 4.74 -18.10
C VAL A 357 26.32 5.62 -19.33
N ALA A 358 26.05 6.92 -19.24
CA ALA A 358 26.23 7.84 -20.37
C ALA A 358 27.72 7.94 -20.77
N GLU A 359 28.06 7.40 -21.93
CA GLU A 359 29.36 7.60 -22.57
C GLU A 359 29.37 8.89 -23.41
N ALA A 360 30.54 9.54 -23.49
CA ALA A 360 30.73 10.90 -24.00
C ALA A 360 30.35 11.02 -25.49
N PRO A 361 29.75 12.14 -25.91
CA PRO A 361 30.26 13.48 -25.58
C PRO A 361 29.58 14.23 -24.42
N VAL A 362 28.43 13.77 -23.90
CA VAL A 362 27.72 14.49 -22.84
C VAL A 362 28.11 13.94 -21.46
N GLN A 363 29.23 14.42 -20.91
CA GLN A 363 29.59 14.15 -19.51
C GLN A 363 28.62 14.92 -18.59
N LEU A 364 27.59 14.21 -18.10
CA LEU A 364 26.75 14.73 -17.02
C LEU A 364 27.60 14.88 -15.74
N PRO A 365 27.40 15.93 -14.94
CA PRO A 365 28.15 16.11 -13.69
C PRO A 365 27.88 14.92 -12.77
N GLN A 366 28.92 14.11 -12.52
CA GLN A 366 28.83 12.96 -11.64
C GLN A 366 28.73 13.45 -10.19
N LEU A 367 27.56 13.23 -9.58
CA LEU A 367 27.38 13.47 -8.16
C LEU A 367 28.18 12.43 -7.39
N SER A 368 29.05 12.88 -6.48
CA SER A 368 29.69 11.95 -5.54
C SER A 368 28.61 11.20 -4.75
N GLU A 369 28.84 9.93 -4.44
CA GLU A 369 27.86 9.12 -3.72
C GLU A 369 27.48 9.72 -2.36
N TYR A 370 28.44 10.35 -1.67
CA TYR A 370 28.20 11.04 -0.41
C TYR A 370 27.26 12.23 -0.60
N THR A 371 27.49 13.06 -1.63
CA THR A 371 26.56 14.16 -1.96
C THR A 371 25.18 13.65 -2.33
N LEU A 372 25.08 12.55 -3.09
CA LEU A 372 23.82 11.91 -3.44
C LEU A 372 23.06 11.46 -2.18
N SER A 373 23.74 10.75 -1.27
CA SER A 373 23.14 10.27 -0.02
C SER A 373 22.68 11.41 0.89
N LEU A 374 23.44 12.51 0.97
CA LEU A 374 23.08 13.70 1.75
C LEU A 374 21.87 14.43 1.15
N ILE A 375 21.80 14.56 -0.17
CA ILE A 375 20.64 15.17 -0.85
C ILE A 375 19.41 14.31 -0.62
N VAL A 376 19.51 12.99 -0.79
CA VAL A 376 18.40 12.06 -0.49
C VAL A 376 17.97 12.19 0.97
N LEU A 377 18.90 12.21 1.92
CA LEU A 377 18.58 12.41 3.34
C LEU A 377 17.87 13.75 3.60
N GLY A 378 18.31 14.82 2.94
CA GLY A 378 17.66 16.14 2.98
C GLY A 378 16.22 16.09 2.47
N LEU A 379 15.98 15.43 1.32
CA LEU A 379 14.65 15.23 0.74
C LEU A 379 13.71 14.42 1.65
N LEU A 380 14.27 13.49 2.44
CA LEU A 380 13.52 12.65 3.39
C LEU A 380 13.25 13.33 4.75
N THR A 381 13.87 14.48 5.03
CA THR A 381 13.73 15.16 6.32
C THR A 381 12.32 15.75 6.54
N PRO A 382 11.70 16.47 5.58
CA PRO A 382 10.33 16.97 5.72
C PRO A 382 9.28 15.87 6.02
N PRO A 383 9.20 14.75 5.27
CA PRO A 383 8.22 13.71 5.57
C PRO A 383 8.52 13.01 6.90
N LEU A 384 9.78 12.88 7.31
CA LEU A 384 10.14 12.33 8.63
C LEU A 384 9.56 13.19 9.77
N ILE A 385 9.66 14.51 9.70
CA ILE A 385 9.11 15.42 10.72
C ILE A 385 7.59 15.27 10.82
N VAL A 386 6.90 15.18 9.67
CA VAL A 386 5.44 14.98 9.64
C VAL A 386 5.06 13.60 10.15
N ALA A 387 5.85 12.57 9.81
CA ALA A 387 5.66 11.20 10.30
C ALA A 387 5.81 11.12 11.82
N GLU A 388 6.84 11.73 12.41
CA GLU A 388 7.05 11.76 13.87
C GLU A 388 5.88 12.45 14.60
N ARG A 389 5.33 13.54 14.04
CA ARG A 389 4.11 14.16 14.58
C ARG A 389 2.91 13.21 14.54
N ALA A 390 2.77 12.43 13.47
CA ALA A 390 1.72 11.41 13.37
C ALA A 390 1.94 10.27 14.39
N LEU A 391 3.17 9.80 14.61
CA LEU A 391 3.50 8.78 15.62
C LEU A 391 3.19 9.25 17.04
N ARG A 392 3.52 10.50 17.38
CA ARG A 392 3.15 11.07 18.69
C ARG A 392 1.64 11.07 18.91
N ARG A 393 0.86 11.33 17.85
CA ARG A 393 -0.60 11.22 17.91
C ARG A 393 -1.02 9.78 18.16
N VAL A 394 -0.45 8.80 17.46
CA VAL A 394 -0.74 7.38 17.75
C VAL A 394 -0.46 7.04 19.22
N GLY A 395 0.70 7.45 19.75
CA GLY A 395 1.05 7.20 21.15
C GLY A 395 0.07 7.82 22.15
N LEU A 396 -0.52 8.97 21.83
CA LEU A 396 -1.59 9.58 22.62
C LEU A 396 -2.85 8.70 22.62
N TYR A 397 -3.25 8.16 21.47
CA TYR A 397 -4.41 7.28 21.37
C TYR A 397 -4.15 5.90 22.01
N ASP A 398 -2.95 5.33 21.85
CA ASP A 398 -2.53 4.10 22.55
C ASP A 398 -2.64 4.28 24.07
N ALA A 399 -2.18 5.42 24.60
CA ALA A 399 -2.27 5.75 26.02
C ALA A 399 -3.73 5.95 26.48
N PHE A 400 -4.56 6.59 25.64
CA PHE A 400 -5.99 6.74 25.91
C PHE A 400 -6.71 5.39 25.95
N VAL A 401 -6.45 4.48 25.01
CA VAL A 401 -7.08 3.15 24.96
C VAL A 401 -6.79 2.35 26.23
N ARG A 402 -5.53 2.36 26.70
CA ARG A 402 -5.14 1.71 27.96
C ARG A 402 -5.89 2.32 29.15
N MET A 403 -5.82 3.64 29.30
CA MET A 403 -6.52 4.36 30.37
C MET A 403 -8.04 4.10 30.36
N ALA A 404 -8.66 4.11 29.19
CA ALA A 404 -10.09 3.89 29.04
C ALA A 404 -10.47 2.43 29.33
N SER A 405 -9.64 1.46 28.92
CA SER A 405 -9.84 0.04 29.27
C SER A 405 -9.81 -0.17 30.78
N ASP A 406 -8.82 0.42 31.47
CA ASP A 406 -8.68 0.36 32.93
C ASP A 406 -9.85 1.06 33.64
N ALA A 407 -10.31 2.20 33.11
CA ALA A 407 -11.45 2.90 33.63
C ALA A 407 -12.76 2.12 33.45
N VAL A 408 -12.94 1.46 32.30
CA VAL A 408 -14.12 0.64 32.00
C VAL A 408 -14.14 -0.63 32.86
N SER A 409 -12.99 -1.29 33.07
CA SER A 409 -12.91 -2.43 33.97
C SER A 409 -13.21 -2.03 35.43
N LEU A 410 -12.67 -0.90 35.89
CA LEU A 410 -12.95 -0.36 37.23
C LEU A 410 -14.45 -0.02 37.38
N ALA A 411 -15.04 0.66 36.40
CA ALA A 411 -16.47 0.97 36.41
C ALA A 411 -17.33 -0.30 36.39
N ALA A 412 -16.92 -1.35 35.68
CA ALA A 412 -17.63 -2.63 35.64
C ALA A 412 -17.64 -3.34 37.01
N THR A 413 -16.57 -3.18 37.79
CA THR A 413 -16.47 -3.78 39.13
C THR A 413 -17.18 -2.97 40.20
N THR A 414 -17.14 -1.64 40.11
CA THR A 414 -17.68 -0.71 41.11
C THR A 414 -19.14 -0.34 40.87
N GLY A 415 -19.64 -0.49 39.64
CA GLY A 415 -20.96 -0.02 39.24
C GLY A 415 -21.06 1.51 39.08
N GLU A 416 -19.94 2.23 39.17
CA GLU A 416 -19.91 3.69 39.02
C GLU A 416 -20.15 4.12 37.55
N ASN A 417 -20.60 5.36 37.37
CA ASN A 417 -20.77 5.94 36.04
C ASN A 417 -19.40 6.06 35.32
N ILE A 418 -19.27 5.37 34.18
CA ILE A 418 -18.04 5.33 33.37
C ILE A 418 -17.52 6.73 33.03
N ALA A 419 -18.40 7.69 32.75
CA ALA A 419 -17.98 9.05 32.38
C ALA A 419 -17.15 9.71 33.50
N LEU A 420 -17.58 9.55 34.75
CA LEU A 420 -16.88 10.06 35.94
C LEU A 420 -15.58 9.30 36.18
N VAL A 421 -15.59 7.97 36.02
CA VAL A 421 -14.39 7.14 36.17
C VAL A 421 -13.34 7.49 35.12
N LEU A 422 -13.74 7.66 33.85
CA LEU A 422 -12.86 8.09 32.76
C LEU A 422 -12.24 9.46 33.04
N GLU A 423 -13.03 10.43 33.51
CA GLU A 423 -12.50 11.76 33.81
C GLU A 423 -11.46 11.70 34.93
N ARG A 424 -11.77 11.01 36.03
CA ARG A 424 -10.86 10.83 37.17
C ARG A 424 -9.58 10.08 36.78
N SER A 425 -9.70 8.98 36.03
CA SER A 425 -8.56 8.19 35.57
C SER A 425 -7.67 8.96 34.60
N SER A 426 -8.25 9.79 33.73
CA SER A 426 -7.48 10.57 32.75
C SER A 426 -6.50 11.55 33.39
N ARG A 427 -6.79 12.05 34.62
CA ARG A 427 -5.93 13.00 35.35
C ARG A 427 -4.56 12.41 35.71
N LYS A 428 -4.43 11.08 35.74
CA LYS A 428 -3.15 10.37 35.95
C LYS A 428 -2.26 10.33 34.70
N TYR A 429 -2.77 10.71 33.54
CA TYR A 429 -2.07 10.64 32.26
C TYR A 429 -1.68 12.04 31.74
N SER A 430 -0.97 12.07 30.61
CA SER A 430 -0.54 13.33 29.98
C SER A 430 -1.71 14.28 29.68
N LYS A 431 -1.44 15.60 29.65
CA LYS A 431 -2.43 16.64 29.30
C LYS A 431 -3.15 16.37 27.97
N GLY A 432 -2.48 15.70 27.02
CA GLY A 432 -3.06 15.29 25.74
C GLY A 432 -4.18 14.25 25.89
N VAL A 433 -3.97 13.24 26.75
CA VAL A 433 -5.00 12.22 27.05
C VAL A 433 -6.18 12.87 27.76
N VAL A 434 -5.96 13.75 28.73
CA VAL A 434 -7.04 14.49 29.42
C VAL A 434 -7.91 15.27 28.43
N ARG A 435 -7.29 16.00 27.49
CA ARG A 435 -8.02 16.76 26.46
C ARG A 435 -8.81 15.85 25.51
N LEU A 436 -8.23 14.71 25.12
CA LEU A 436 -8.91 13.72 24.29
C LEU A 436 -10.11 13.12 25.03
N THR A 437 -9.95 12.72 26.29
CA THR A 437 -11.04 12.20 27.13
C THR A 437 -12.18 13.21 27.23
N ARG A 438 -11.88 14.48 27.56
CA ARG A 438 -12.91 15.55 27.60
C ARG A 438 -13.61 15.74 26.26
N SER A 439 -12.86 15.67 25.16
CA SER A 439 -13.43 15.76 23.82
C SER A 439 -14.39 14.60 23.55
N ILE A 440 -14.02 13.37 23.92
CA ILE A 440 -14.87 12.17 23.76
C ILE A 440 -16.13 12.27 24.62
N LEU A 441 -16.01 12.72 25.87
CA LEU A 441 -17.14 12.97 26.76
C LEU A 441 -18.07 14.09 26.26
N ALA A 442 -17.53 15.12 25.59
CA ALA A 442 -18.35 16.11 24.89
C ALA A 442 -19.00 15.54 23.62
N GLY A 443 -18.28 14.67 22.89
CA GLY A 443 -18.73 14.04 21.64
C GLY A 443 -19.84 13.02 21.85
N TYR A 444 -19.90 12.45 23.06
CA TYR A 444 -21.03 11.66 23.51
C TYR A 444 -22.38 12.39 23.32
N LEU A 445 -22.45 13.68 23.62
CA LEU A 445 -23.67 14.51 23.50
C LEU A 445 -23.93 15.04 22.09
N SER A 446 -22.93 15.09 21.22
CA SER A 446 -23.01 15.74 19.91
C SER A 446 -22.51 14.85 18.78
N GLU A 447 -23.43 14.42 17.91
CA GLU A 447 -23.14 13.65 16.69
C GLU A 447 -22.03 14.25 15.79
N PRO A 448 -22.07 15.54 15.40
CA PRO A 448 -21.00 16.09 14.55
C PRO A 448 -19.63 16.02 15.24
N LEU A 449 -19.59 16.21 16.56
CA LEU A 449 -18.35 16.15 17.33
C LEU A 449 -17.84 14.70 17.46
N LYS A 450 -18.73 13.72 17.70
CA LYS A 450 -18.43 12.29 17.62
C LYS A 450 -17.77 11.94 16.28
N LYS A 451 -18.40 12.32 15.16
CA LYS A 451 -17.86 12.06 13.81
C LYS A 451 -16.50 12.73 13.60
N ALA A 452 -16.30 13.94 14.10
CA ALA A 452 -15.03 14.65 14.02
C ALA A 452 -13.92 13.96 14.84
N ILE A 453 -14.22 13.40 16.01
CA ILE A 453 -13.23 12.67 16.81
C ILE A 453 -12.85 11.34 16.16
N ILE A 454 -13.84 10.57 15.71
CA ILE A 454 -13.62 9.25 15.11
C ILE A 454 -12.86 9.38 13.78
N SER A 455 -13.18 10.37 12.96
CA SER A 455 -12.45 10.62 11.71
C SER A 455 -11.00 11.06 11.91
N ARG A 456 -10.65 11.62 13.08
CA ARG A 456 -9.28 11.99 13.45
C ARG A 456 -8.48 10.82 14.03
N ALA A 457 -9.12 9.69 14.35
CA ALA A 457 -8.46 8.54 14.92
C ALA A 457 -7.42 7.95 13.95
N PRO A 458 -6.23 7.55 14.43
CA PRO A 458 -5.10 7.19 13.57
C PRO A 458 -5.24 5.82 12.91
N SER A 459 -6.14 4.95 13.36
CA SER A 459 -6.43 3.66 12.72
C SER A 459 -7.88 3.25 12.95
N THR A 460 -8.35 2.23 12.24
CA THR A 460 -9.68 1.64 12.45
C THR A 460 -9.84 1.07 13.85
N TYR A 461 -8.80 0.48 14.44
CA TYR A 461 -8.78 0.04 15.85
C TYR A 461 -9.13 1.17 16.82
N HIS A 462 -8.46 2.32 16.68
CA HIS A 462 -8.72 3.46 17.56
C HIS A 462 -10.09 4.08 17.30
N ALA A 463 -10.48 4.16 16.03
CA ALA A 463 -11.78 4.67 15.61
C ALA A 463 -12.91 3.81 16.20
N SER A 464 -12.81 2.49 16.08
CA SER A 464 -13.83 1.55 16.55
C SER A 464 -13.88 1.51 18.06
N PHE A 465 -12.72 1.53 18.74
CA PHE A 465 -12.66 1.62 20.21
C PHE A 465 -13.44 2.83 20.72
N ILE A 466 -13.17 4.02 20.15
CA ILE A 466 -13.84 5.26 20.53
C ILE A 466 -15.33 5.20 20.19
N GLU A 467 -15.69 4.71 19.01
CA GLU A 467 -17.09 4.62 18.61
C GLU A 467 -17.88 3.66 19.50
N THR A 468 -17.36 2.46 19.77
CA THR A 468 -18.00 1.49 20.66
C THR A 468 -18.10 2.04 22.09
N LEU A 469 -17.08 2.76 22.58
CA LEU A 469 -17.12 3.43 23.88
C LEU A 469 -18.23 4.48 23.94
N VAL A 470 -18.35 5.33 22.92
CA VAL A 470 -19.40 6.35 22.83
C VAL A 470 -20.79 5.71 22.73
N VAL A 471 -20.94 4.62 21.97
CA VAL A 471 -22.18 3.85 21.89
C VAL A 471 -22.55 3.27 23.26
N MET A 472 -21.58 2.71 23.98
CA MET A 472 -21.79 2.18 25.34
C MET A 472 -22.25 3.27 26.32
N LEU A 473 -21.65 4.46 26.25
CA LEU A 473 -22.09 5.60 27.07
C LEU A 473 -23.54 6.02 26.74
N ARG A 474 -23.99 5.88 25.48
CA ARG A 474 -25.34 6.31 25.02
C ARG A 474 -26.45 5.37 25.37
N LEU A 475 -26.16 4.08 25.31
CA LEU A 475 -27.16 3.07 25.58
C LEU A 475 -27.34 2.81 27.09
N GLY A 476 -26.54 3.47 27.93
CA GLY A 476 -26.48 3.19 29.36
C GLY A 476 -25.57 1.99 29.61
N SER A 477 -24.41 2.25 30.20
CA SER A 477 -23.39 1.22 30.35
C SER A 477 -23.70 0.24 31.48
N THR A 478 -24.06 -1.00 31.14
CA THR A 478 -24.20 -2.07 32.12
C THR A 478 -22.85 -2.74 32.43
N PRO A 479 -22.66 -3.36 33.61
CA PRO A 479 -21.43 -4.08 33.94
C PRO A 479 -21.06 -5.16 32.92
N ASP A 480 -22.06 -5.85 32.36
CA ASP A 480 -21.85 -6.88 31.34
C ASP A 480 -21.35 -6.31 30.02
N MET A 481 -21.89 -5.16 29.56
CA MET A 481 -21.34 -4.45 28.39
C MET A 481 -19.89 -4.07 28.61
N MET A 482 -19.57 -3.54 29.80
CA MET A 482 -18.22 -3.08 30.13
C MET A 482 -17.22 -4.24 30.16
N ARG A 483 -17.61 -5.40 30.73
CA ARG A 483 -16.81 -6.63 30.72
C ARG A 483 -16.63 -7.16 29.30
N ALA A 484 -17.68 -7.17 28.49
CA ALA A 484 -17.60 -7.59 27.09
C ALA A 484 -16.69 -6.66 26.27
N PHE A 485 -16.78 -5.35 26.49
CA PHE A 485 -15.94 -4.34 25.84
C PHE A 485 -14.47 -4.49 26.23
N SER A 486 -14.17 -4.46 27.53
CA SER A 486 -12.80 -4.53 28.06
C SER A 486 -12.11 -5.84 27.66
N SER A 487 -12.73 -6.99 27.90
CA SER A 487 -12.15 -8.29 27.54
C SER A 487 -11.91 -8.44 26.04
N SER A 488 -12.81 -7.93 25.18
CA SER A 488 -12.63 -8.06 23.73
C SER A 488 -11.50 -7.17 23.21
N TYR A 489 -11.38 -5.93 23.69
CA TYR A 489 -10.31 -5.03 23.28
C TYR A 489 -8.96 -5.36 23.92
N GLU A 490 -8.95 -5.98 25.11
CA GLU A 490 -7.74 -6.49 25.74
C GLU A 490 -7.15 -7.64 24.95
N ARG A 491 -7.95 -8.67 24.62
CA ARG A 491 -7.51 -9.77 23.75
C ARG A 491 -6.94 -9.22 22.44
N LEU A 492 -7.65 -8.26 21.83
CA LEU A 492 -7.23 -7.66 20.58
C LEU A 492 -5.90 -6.89 20.71
N ASN A 493 -5.74 -6.13 21.80
CA ASN A 493 -4.51 -5.41 22.11
C ASN A 493 -3.31 -6.35 22.28
N VAL A 494 -3.50 -7.53 22.88
CA VAL A 494 -2.46 -8.58 22.95
C VAL A 494 -2.00 -8.98 21.55
N LEU A 495 -2.94 -9.28 20.63
CA LEU A 495 -2.61 -9.61 19.24
C LEU A 495 -1.87 -8.46 18.53
N PHE A 496 -2.34 -7.23 18.68
CA PHE A 496 -1.67 -6.04 18.14
C PHE A 496 -0.24 -5.88 18.66
N SER A 497 -0.03 -6.10 19.96
CA SER A 497 1.27 -5.96 20.59
C SER A 497 2.28 -6.98 20.04
N ARG A 498 1.84 -8.22 19.76
CA ARG A 498 2.65 -9.28 19.16
C ARG A 498 3.05 -8.96 17.72
N VAL A 499 2.12 -8.40 16.92
CA VAL A 499 2.45 -7.94 15.55
C VAL A 499 3.44 -6.78 15.60
N LYS A 500 3.25 -5.82 16.50
CA LYS A 500 4.12 -4.64 16.67
C LYS A 500 5.52 -5.03 17.12
N SER A 501 5.66 -6.00 18.04
CA SER A 501 6.97 -6.49 18.48
C SER A 501 7.71 -7.18 17.34
N LEU A 502 7.03 -8.02 16.56
CA LEU A 502 7.62 -8.69 15.40
C LEU A 502 8.06 -7.69 14.33
N ALA A 503 7.24 -6.69 14.03
CA ALA A 503 7.64 -5.69 13.05
C ALA A 503 8.84 -4.84 13.53
N ARG A 504 9.00 -4.66 14.85
CA ARG A 504 10.16 -3.96 15.42
C ARG A 504 11.44 -4.78 15.27
N THR A 505 11.38 -6.10 15.52
CA THR A 505 12.56 -6.96 15.32
C THR A 505 12.96 -7.00 13.84
N LEU A 506 11.98 -7.03 12.94
CA LEU A 506 12.17 -6.98 11.50
C LEU A 506 12.82 -5.67 11.02
N GLU A 507 12.37 -4.52 11.56
CA GLU A 507 13.02 -3.24 11.27
C GLU A 507 14.48 -3.23 11.73
N VAL A 508 14.76 -3.68 12.95
CA VAL A 508 16.14 -3.72 13.48
C VAL A 508 17.03 -4.61 12.61
N LEU A 509 16.52 -5.76 12.17
CA LEU A 509 17.25 -6.66 11.29
C LEU A 509 17.54 -6.02 9.93
N MET A 510 16.56 -5.41 9.27
CA MET A 510 16.77 -4.72 7.99
C MET A 510 17.73 -3.52 8.11
N VAL A 511 17.67 -2.80 9.24
CA VAL A 511 18.57 -1.69 9.55
C VAL A 511 20.00 -2.19 9.76
N GLY A 512 20.23 -3.20 10.60
CA GLY A 512 21.56 -3.78 10.80
C GLY A 512 22.15 -4.34 9.51
N LEU A 513 21.30 -4.96 8.70
CA LEU A 513 21.68 -5.51 7.41
C LEU A 513 22.12 -4.43 6.41
N SER A 514 21.44 -3.28 6.34
CA SER A 514 21.84 -2.18 5.46
C SER A 514 23.28 -1.70 5.74
N ALA A 515 23.73 -1.76 7.00
CA ALA A 515 25.11 -1.49 7.37
C ALA A 515 26.07 -2.54 6.76
N VAL A 516 25.72 -3.82 6.84
CA VAL A 516 26.53 -4.91 6.27
C VAL A 516 26.69 -4.73 4.75
N ILE A 517 25.62 -4.35 4.03
CA ILE A 517 25.70 -4.09 2.58
C ILE A 517 26.69 -2.96 2.28
N GLY A 518 26.54 -1.83 2.97
CA GLY A 518 27.39 -0.67 2.75
C GLY A 518 28.86 -1.00 2.97
N GLY A 519 29.15 -1.73 4.05
CA GLY A 519 30.51 -2.17 4.35
C GLY A 519 31.05 -3.18 3.33
N PHE A 520 30.25 -4.18 2.96
CA PHE A 520 30.67 -5.20 2.02
C PHE A 520 30.94 -4.64 0.61
N LEU A 521 30.11 -3.70 0.12
CA LEU A 521 30.37 -3.04 -1.16
C LEU A 521 31.68 -2.23 -1.14
N ALA A 522 31.98 -1.52 -0.04
CA ALA A 522 33.27 -0.84 0.11
C ALA A 522 34.44 -1.82 0.17
N PHE A 523 34.27 -2.95 0.87
CA PHE A 523 35.28 -3.98 0.96
C PHE A 523 35.59 -4.59 -0.41
N ILE A 524 34.56 -4.98 -1.17
CA ILE A 524 34.71 -5.54 -2.52
C ILE A 524 35.42 -4.56 -3.46
N ASP A 525 35.01 -3.29 -3.46
CA ASP A 525 35.58 -2.27 -4.33
C ASP A 525 37.08 -2.13 -4.10
N LYS A 526 37.50 -2.05 -2.83
CA LYS A 526 38.92 -1.99 -2.44
C LYS A 526 39.70 -3.26 -2.80
N VAL A 527 39.12 -4.44 -2.58
CA VAL A 527 39.77 -5.71 -2.92
C VAL A 527 40.03 -5.78 -4.42
N TYR A 528 39.05 -5.41 -5.24
CA TYR A 528 39.23 -5.44 -6.70
C TYR A 528 40.11 -4.31 -7.22
N GLU A 529 40.08 -3.13 -6.60
CA GLU A 529 41.04 -2.06 -6.89
C GLU A 529 42.48 -2.53 -6.60
N TYR A 530 42.70 -3.19 -5.47
CA TYR A 530 44.00 -3.76 -5.10
C TYR A 530 44.46 -4.86 -6.07
N ILE A 531 43.57 -5.80 -6.42
CA ILE A 531 43.86 -6.84 -7.43
C ILE A 531 44.18 -6.22 -8.79
N ALA A 532 43.39 -5.23 -9.23
CA ALA A 532 43.65 -4.51 -10.47
C ALA A 532 45.01 -3.79 -10.42
N GLY A 533 45.38 -3.21 -9.28
CA GLY A 533 46.70 -2.62 -9.04
C GLY A 533 47.83 -3.64 -9.18
N LEU A 534 47.70 -4.81 -8.54
CA LEU A 534 48.68 -5.89 -8.65
C LEU A 534 48.83 -6.39 -10.08
N ILE A 535 47.73 -6.58 -10.82
CA ILE A 535 47.76 -7.00 -12.22
C ILE A 535 48.47 -5.95 -13.10
N ARG A 536 48.20 -4.66 -12.87
CA ARG A 536 48.88 -3.56 -13.59
C ARG A 536 50.38 -3.55 -13.32
N VAL A 537 50.81 -3.83 -12.09
CA VAL A 537 52.23 -3.88 -11.70
C VAL A 537 52.93 -5.13 -12.25
N ALA A 538 52.25 -6.29 -12.29
CA ALA A 538 52.80 -7.54 -12.78
C ALA A 538 53.12 -7.54 -14.29
N GLY A 539 52.52 -6.63 -15.06
CA GLY A 539 52.81 -6.44 -16.49
C GLY A 539 52.43 -7.63 -17.38
N PRO A 540 52.79 -7.61 -18.68
CA PRO A 540 52.35 -8.60 -19.67
C PRO A 540 53.08 -9.96 -19.57
N LEU A 541 54.02 -10.15 -18.63
CA LEU A 541 54.85 -11.36 -18.51
C LEU A 541 54.10 -12.59 -17.97
N GLY A 542 52.85 -12.44 -17.52
CA GLY A 542 51.97 -13.53 -17.06
C GLY A 542 50.71 -13.70 -17.91
N ALA A 543 50.71 -13.24 -19.17
CA ALA A 543 49.54 -13.31 -20.03
C ALA A 543 49.18 -14.77 -20.37
N SER A 544 48.26 -15.36 -19.61
CA SER A 544 47.25 -16.24 -20.21
C SER A 544 45.97 -16.31 -19.38
N THR A 545 44.87 -16.01 -20.08
CA THR A 545 43.45 -16.40 -19.92
C THR A 545 42.53 -15.81 -18.87
N ILE A 546 42.97 -15.18 -17.77
CA ILE A 546 41.99 -14.57 -16.84
C ILE A 546 41.62 -13.16 -17.32
N VAL A 547 40.47 -13.04 -18.00
CA VAL A 547 39.86 -11.76 -18.36
C VAL A 547 39.30 -11.12 -17.09
N PHE A 548 40.14 -10.36 -16.39
CA PHE A 548 39.72 -9.56 -15.23
C PHE A 548 39.57 -8.09 -15.66
N ALA A 549 38.33 -7.61 -15.74
CA ALA A 549 38.01 -6.24 -16.12
C ALA A 549 37.40 -5.48 -14.94
N TYR A 550 38.23 -4.70 -14.23
CA TYR A 550 37.75 -3.79 -13.19
C TYR A 550 37.41 -2.42 -13.78
N ASP A 551 36.14 -2.03 -13.66
CA ASP A 551 35.67 -0.68 -13.94
C ASP A 551 35.03 -0.07 -12.67
N PRO A 552 35.60 1.00 -12.09
CA PRO A 552 35.08 1.64 -10.89
C PRO A 552 33.67 2.20 -11.08
N ARG A 553 33.24 2.49 -12.31
CA ARG A 553 31.87 2.98 -12.60
C ARG A 553 30.81 1.94 -12.27
N ILE A 554 31.14 0.66 -12.39
CA ILE A 554 30.24 -0.45 -12.07
C ILE A 554 29.95 -0.47 -10.56
N TYR A 555 30.95 -0.23 -9.71
CA TYR A 555 30.78 -0.18 -8.26
C TYR A 555 30.03 1.08 -7.80
N GLY A 556 30.26 2.22 -8.47
CA GLY A 556 29.44 3.42 -8.31
C GLY A 556 27.97 3.16 -8.66
N LEU A 557 27.73 2.51 -9.80
CA LEU A 557 26.38 2.11 -10.23
C LEU A 557 25.72 1.17 -9.22
N LEU A 558 26.42 0.13 -8.75
CA LEU A 558 25.91 -0.81 -7.76
C LEU A 558 25.60 -0.13 -6.42
N SER A 559 26.38 0.89 -6.02
CA SER A 559 26.09 1.73 -4.86
C SER A 559 24.80 2.54 -5.03
N THR A 560 24.55 3.11 -6.21
CA THR A 560 23.27 3.80 -6.47
C THR A 560 22.07 2.84 -6.50
N LEU A 561 22.26 1.62 -7.01
CA LEU A 561 21.25 0.55 -7.01
C LEU A 561 20.96 0.01 -5.60
N SER A 562 21.96 -0.05 -4.72
CA SER A 562 21.75 -0.43 -3.32
C SER A 562 20.94 0.65 -2.58
N LEU A 563 21.19 1.94 -2.83
CA LEU A 563 20.37 3.03 -2.28
C LEU A 563 18.91 2.95 -2.76
N LEU A 564 18.69 2.61 -4.03
CA LEU A 564 17.35 2.34 -4.55
C LEU A 564 16.70 1.13 -3.85
N SER A 565 17.47 0.07 -3.63
CA SER A 565 17.02 -1.12 -2.91
C SER A 565 16.65 -0.81 -1.45
N LEU A 566 17.36 0.10 -0.78
CA LEU A 566 17.01 0.57 0.57
C LEU A 566 15.70 1.35 0.56
N LEU A 567 15.45 2.18 -0.46
CA LEU A 567 14.17 2.88 -0.64
C LEU A 567 13.02 1.87 -0.77
N PHE A 568 13.15 0.87 -1.63
CA PHE A 568 12.18 -0.22 -1.76
C PHE A 568 12.00 -1.02 -0.46
N THR A 569 13.09 -1.36 0.19
CA THR A 569 13.07 -2.11 1.46
C THR A 569 12.35 -1.32 2.56
N SER A 570 12.53 -0.01 2.62
CA SER A 570 11.86 0.84 3.59
C SER A 570 10.34 0.87 3.43
N LEU A 571 9.83 0.77 2.19
CA LEU A 571 8.39 0.67 1.93
C LEU A 571 7.83 -0.64 2.49
N PHE A 572 8.58 -1.74 2.41
CA PHE A 572 8.18 -3.02 3.03
C PHE A 572 8.16 -2.93 4.55
N VAL A 573 9.24 -2.43 5.15
CA VAL A 573 9.32 -2.28 6.60
C VAL A 573 8.18 -1.39 7.11
N GLY A 574 7.91 -0.28 6.41
CA GLY A 574 6.79 0.60 6.72
C GLY A 574 5.43 -0.10 6.64
N LYS A 575 5.23 -0.95 5.62
CA LYS A 575 4.01 -1.74 5.44
C LYS A 575 3.84 -2.78 6.56
N VAL A 576 4.90 -3.48 6.94
CA VAL A 576 4.85 -4.51 7.99
C VAL A 576 4.66 -3.90 9.39
N ARG A 577 5.23 -2.73 9.68
CA ARG A 577 5.18 -2.11 11.01
C ARG A 577 3.86 -1.48 11.42
N GLY A 578 3.02 -1.15 10.46
CA GLY A 578 1.70 -0.59 10.73
C GLY A 578 0.99 -0.12 9.48
N GLY A 579 1.35 -0.71 8.34
CA GLY A 579 0.70 -0.46 7.06
C GLY A 579 0.88 0.94 6.48
N SER A 580 1.73 1.79 7.07
CA SER A 580 1.73 3.22 6.77
C SER A 580 3.11 3.76 6.44
N VAL A 581 3.07 4.77 5.59
CA VAL A 581 4.19 5.62 5.18
C VAL A 581 4.93 6.24 6.39
N VAL A 582 4.25 6.35 7.54
CA VAL A 582 4.82 6.92 8.77
C VAL A 582 6.07 6.17 9.23
N TYR A 583 6.04 4.83 9.19
CA TYR A 583 7.16 4.01 9.65
C TYR A 583 8.26 3.86 8.60
N CYS A 584 7.90 4.00 7.32
CA CYS A 584 8.82 3.91 6.19
C CYS A 584 9.99 4.90 6.32
N TYR A 585 9.71 6.18 6.62
CA TYR A 585 10.74 7.22 6.68
C TYR A 585 11.73 7.03 7.80
N ARG A 586 11.24 6.65 8.99
CA ARG A 586 12.12 6.37 10.13
C ARG A 586 13.07 5.22 9.81
N ALA A 587 12.54 4.13 9.26
CA ALA A 587 13.34 2.97 8.88
C ALA A 587 14.33 3.33 7.75
N LEU A 588 13.88 4.07 6.73
CA LEU A 588 14.71 4.51 5.61
C LEU A 588 15.88 5.37 6.07
N VAL A 589 15.63 6.36 6.93
CA VAL A 589 16.67 7.24 7.45
C VAL A 589 17.67 6.46 8.28
N SER A 590 17.21 5.55 9.15
CA SER A 590 18.14 4.69 9.91
C SER A 590 18.97 3.79 9.00
N MET A 591 18.35 3.20 7.96
CA MET A 591 19.04 2.35 6.99
C MET A 591 20.07 3.15 6.19
N LEU A 592 19.70 4.34 5.71
CA LEU A 592 20.57 5.17 4.88
C LEU A 592 21.77 5.70 5.68
N VAL A 593 21.56 6.16 6.92
CA VAL A 593 22.66 6.60 7.80
C VAL A 593 23.61 5.46 8.12
N LEU A 594 23.09 4.27 8.46
CA LEU A 594 23.96 3.13 8.77
C LEU A 594 24.68 2.58 7.55
N TYR A 595 24.01 2.57 6.39
CA TYR A 595 24.64 2.24 5.11
C TYR A 595 25.81 3.18 4.80
N THR A 596 25.60 4.50 4.87
CA THR A 596 26.64 5.48 4.53
C THR A 596 27.79 5.47 5.53
N VAL A 597 27.50 5.39 6.83
CA VAL A 597 28.53 5.32 7.88
C VAL A 597 29.36 4.04 7.75
N SER A 598 28.72 2.89 7.57
CA SER A 598 29.42 1.61 7.41
C SER A 598 30.32 1.61 6.18
N LYS A 599 29.80 2.11 5.04
CA LYS A 599 30.58 2.25 3.82
C LYS A 599 31.78 3.17 4.03
N TYR A 600 31.57 4.36 4.59
CA TYR A 600 32.61 5.37 4.83
C TYR A 600 33.73 4.86 5.75
N LEU A 601 33.37 4.19 6.86
CA LEU A 601 34.34 3.60 7.78
C LEU A 601 35.27 2.63 7.06
N LEU A 602 34.71 1.72 6.25
CA LEU A 602 35.50 0.78 5.47
C LEU A 602 36.25 1.40 4.30
N THR A 603 35.80 2.54 3.76
CA THR A 603 36.55 3.29 2.75
C THR A 603 37.79 3.97 3.32
N ILE A 604 37.81 4.36 4.61
CA ILE A 604 38.97 5.04 5.22
C ILE A 604 39.99 4.07 5.81
N THR A 605 39.58 2.88 6.24
CA THR A 605 40.51 1.91 6.83
C THR A 605 41.57 1.50 5.79
N PRO A 606 42.87 1.79 6.02
CA PRO A 606 43.92 1.32 5.12
C PRO A 606 43.94 -0.22 5.10
N PHE A 607 44.21 -0.79 3.93
CA PHE A 607 44.39 -2.24 3.74
C PHE A 607 45.75 -2.70 4.26
#